data_AF-A0AAU4BGA8-F1
#
_entry.id   AF-A0AAU4BGA8-F1
#
_cell.length_a   1.000
_cell.length_b   1.000
_cell.length_c   1.000
_cell.angle_alpha   90.00
_cell.angle_beta   90.00
_cell.angle_gamma   90.00
#
_symmetry.space_group_name_H-M   'P 1'
#
loop_
_entity.id
_entity.type
_entity.pdbx_description
1 polymer ?
#
loop_
_entity_poly.entity_id
_entity_poly.type
_entity_poly.pdbx_seq_one_letter_code
_entity_poly.pdbx_strand_id
1 'polypeptide(L)'
;MSGTRPPGGEPRRDFYGIAEIADAIGVNRQLVTAWRRRRSHGMPDPDAELAAGPLWRGESIEAWIETVRARLTAGPGAPVSAEAARRTSRRVLRLLALLLEDHPRPRLVARALAEVRELLPLVADGDDTDPIVRELRRLLAPVADAPSPDFAKAMETDADDGKVIADYTVLRTELLAALPVLPELLNAAESAEGGSRAGGGPTR
;
A
#
# COMPACT_ATOMS: atom_id res chain seq x y z
N MET A 1 -8.26 -21.97 36.78
CA MET A 1 -7.29 -21.85 35.67
C MET A 1 -7.15 -20.37 35.40
N SER A 2 -6.11 -19.77 35.98
CA SER A 2 -5.90 -18.31 36.01
C SER A 2 -5.22 -17.87 34.72
N GLY A 3 -5.90 -17.02 33.94
CA GLY A 3 -5.31 -16.31 32.81
C GLY A 3 -4.70 -15.01 33.30
N THR A 4 -3.38 -14.90 33.22
CA THR A 4 -2.59 -13.72 33.56
C THR A 4 -2.86 -12.64 32.50
N ARG A 5 -3.53 -11.55 32.90
CA ARG A 5 -3.86 -10.40 32.05
C ARG A 5 -2.63 -9.51 31.85
N PRO A 6 -2.20 -9.20 30.61
CA PRO A 6 -1.12 -8.24 30.39
C PRO A 6 -1.64 -6.80 30.59
N PRO A 7 -0.79 -5.86 31.04
CA PRO A 7 -1.19 -4.49 31.28
C PRO A 7 -1.20 -3.71 29.96
N GLY A 8 -2.40 -3.34 29.49
CA GLY A 8 -2.55 -2.42 28.36
C GLY A 8 -3.99 -2.36 27.88
N GLY A 9 -4.78 -1.41 28.40
CA GLY A 9 -6.12 -1.00 27.94
C GLY A 9 -7.19 -2.10 27.90
N GLU A 10 -8.36 -1.87 28.49
CA GLU A 10 -9.51 -2.74 28.17
C GLU A 10 -9.89 -2.57 26.71
N PRO A 11 -10.17 -3.67 25.97
CA PRO A 11 -10.77 -3.56 24.66
C PRO A 11 -12.07 -2.76 24.79
N ARG A 12 -12.25 -1.80 23.90
CA ARG A 12 -13.45 -0.95 23.85
C ARG A 12 -14.70 -1.77 23.52
N ARG A 13 -14.56 -2.91 22.84
CA ARG A 13 -15.62 -3.90 22.66
C ARG A 13 -15.08 -5.31 22.71
N ASP A 14 -15.85 -6.22 23.29
CA ASP A 14 -15.49 -7.63 23.36
C ASP A 14 -15.41 -8.28 21.96
N PHE A 15 -16.31 -7.88 21.05
CA PHE A 15 -16.39 -8.42 19.70
C PHE A 15 -16.65 -7.36 18.65
N TYR A 16 -16.18 -7.65 17.45
CA TYR A 16 -16.33 -6.84 16.25
C TYR A 16 -16.81 -7.70 15.09
N GLY A 17 -17.79 -7.22 14.35
CA GLY A 17 -18.08 -7.62 12.97
C GLY A 17 -17.61 -6.56 11.98
N ILE A 18 -17.90 -6.77 10.69
CA ILE A 18 -17.53 -5.82 9.63
C ILE A 18 -18.12 -4.42 9.87
N ALA A 19 -19.36 -4.36 10.37
CA ALA A 19 -20.05 -3.11 10.65
C ALA A 19 -19.33 -2.31 11.74
N GLU A 20 -19.00 -2.97 12.85
CA GLU A 20 -18.35 -2.35 14.00
C GLU A 20 -16.92 -1.92 13.67
N ILE A 21 -16.21 -2.68 12.84
CA ILE A 21 -14.89 -2.30 12.34
C ILE A 21 -14.99 -1.05 11.46
N ALA A 22 -15.97 -1.01 10.56
CA ALA A 22 -16.18 0.14 9.67
C ALA A 22 -16.51 1.41 10.46
N ASP A 23 -17.41 1.30 11.44
CA ASP A 23 -17.80 2.40 12.33
C ASP A 23 -16.61 2.85 13.19
N ALA A 24 -15.81 1.91 13.70
CA ALA A 24 -14.61 2.23 14.46
C ALA A 24 -13.58 2.95 13.59
N ILE A 25 -13.36 2.54 12.35
CA ILE A 25 -12.34 3.15 11.50
C ILE A 25 -12.86 4.45 10.84
N GLY A 26 -14.17 4.66 10.79
CA GLY A 26 -14.79 5.83 10.14
C GLY A 26 -14.94 5.68 8.62
N VAL A 27 -15.11 4.45 8.13
CA VAL A 27 -15.23 4.13 6.70
C VAL A 27 -16.51 3.35 6.40
N ASN A 28 -16.82 3.13 5.12
CA ASN A 28 -17.97 2.31 4.71
C ASN A 28 -17.69 0.80 4.91
N ARG A 29 -18.70 0.05 5.36
CA ARG A 29 -18.72 -1.42 5.50
C ARG A 29 -18.27 -2.19 4.25
N GLN A 30 -18.62 -1.69 3.06
CA GLN A 30 -18.21 -2.31 1.79
C GLN A 30 -16.69 -2.25 1.59
N LEU A 31 -16.04 -1.18 2.07
CA LEU A 31 -14.60 -1.02 1.98
C LEU A 31 -13.87 -2.04 2.87
N VAL A 32 -14.33 -2.21 4.12
CA VAL A 32 -13.79 -3.22 5.04
C VAL A 32 -14.00 -4.64 4.49
N THR A 33 -15.16 -4.91 3.89
CA THR A 33 -15.43 -6.19 3.20
C THR A 33 -14.44 -6.44 2.07
N ALA A 34 -14.17 -5.43 1.25
CA ALA A 34 -13.17 -5.51 0.19
C ALA A 34 -11.76 -5.74 0.74
N TRP A 35 -11.41 -5.07 1.85
CA TRP A 35 -10.10 -5.25 2.49
C TRP A 35 -9.88 -6.66 3.00
N ARG A 36 -10.89 -7.25 3.64
CA ARG A 36 -10.87 -8.67 4.05
C ARG A 36 -10.71 -9.59 2.85
N ARG A 37 -11.57 -9.44 1.83
CA ARG A 37 -11.54 -10.31 0.63
C ARG A 37 -10.18 -10.27 -0.08
N ARG A 38 -9.53 -9.11 -0.10
CA ARG A 38 -8.22 -8.92 -0.75
C ARG A 38 -7.03 -9.17 0.19
N ARG A 39 -7.26 -9.50 1.47
CA ARG A 39 -6.25 -9.55 2.54
C ARG A 39 -5.32 -8.32 2.53
N SER A 40 -5.91 -7.15 2.29
CA SER A 40 -5.18 -5.89 2.19
C SER A 40 -5.10 -5.20 3.55
N HIS A 41 -4.26 -4.17 3.66
CA HIS A 41 -4.09 -3.36 4.89
C HIS A 41 -3.64 -4.16 6.12
N GLY A 42 -3.16 -5.39 5.94
CA GLY A 42 -2.74 -6.28 7.03
C GLY A 42 -3.90 -6.65 7.95
N MET A 43 -5.14 -6.66 7.44
CA MET A 43 -6.30 -7.06 8.23
C MET A 43 -6.12 -8.50 8.73
N PRO A 44 -6.22 -8.75 10.05
CA PRO A 44 -6.07 -10.09 10.60
C PRO A 44 -7.26 -10.98 10.23
N ASP A 45 -7.04 -12.28 10.21
CA ASP A 45 -8.09 -13.28 9.99
C ASP A 45 -9.12 -13.23 11.14
N PRO A 46 -10.40 -13.53 10.87
CA PRO A 46 -11.43 -13.57 11.90
C PRO A 46 -11.17 -14.70 12.90
N ASP A 47 -11.48 -14.44 14.17
CA ASP A 47 -11.42 -15.43 15.24
C ASP A 47 -12.51 -16.50 15.10
N ALA A 48 -13.63 -16.17 14.45
CA ALA A 48 -14.71 -17.10 14.14
C ALA A 48 -15.50 -16.67 12.89
N GLU A 49 -16.07 -17.64 12.18
CA GLU A 49 -17.03 -17.40 11.11
C GLU A 49 -18.41 -17.91 11.55
N LEU A 50 -19.38 -17.01 11.70
CA LEU A 50 -20.74 -17.31 12.13
C LEU A 50 -21.71 -17.25 10.93
N ALA A 51 -22.93 -17.77 11.12
CA ALA A 51 -24.00 -17.64 10.11
C ALA A 51 -24.32 -16.17 9.76
N ALA A 52 -24.09 -15.24 10.70
CA ALA A 52 -24.27 -13.81 10.50
C ALA A 52 -23.04 -13.11 9.86
N GLY A 53 -21.89 -13.80 9.75
CA GLY A 53 -20.66 -13.26 9.19
C GLY A 53 -19.40 -13.47 10.06
N PRO A 54 -18.27 -12.91 9.63
CA PRO A 54 -17.00 -13.02 10.35
C PRO A 54 -17.01 -12.21 11.65
N LEU A 55 -16.36 -12.75 12.68
CA LEU A 55 -16.27 -12.17 14.02
C LEU A 55 -14.81 -12.13 14.49
N TRP A 56 -14.43 -11.00 15.09
CA TRP A 56 -13.16 -10.81 15.77
C TRP A 56 -13.38 -10.50 17.25
N ARG A 57 -12.45 -10.91 18.10
CA ARG A 57 -12.34 -10.48 19.49
C ARG A 57 -11.70 -9.10 19.54
N GLY A 58 -12.12 -8.24 20.47
CA GLY A 58 -11.50 -6.92 20.65
C GLY A 58 -9.98 -7.00 20.83
N GLU A 59 -9.53 -7.97 21.62
CA GLU A 59 -8.11 -8.23 21.88
C GLU A 59 -7.27 -8.52 20.63
N SER A 60 -7.87 -9.10 19.58
CA SER A 60 -7.17 -9.46 18.34
C SER A 60 -7.17 -8.34 17.30
N ILE A 61 -8.24 -7.54 17.25
CA ILE A 61 -8.48 -6.59 16.16
C ILE A 61 -8.22 -5.13 16.53
N GLU A 62 -8.33 -4.74 17.80
CA GLU A 62 -8.31 -3.32 18.17
C GLU A 62 -6.98 -2.63 17.92
N ALA A 63 -5.84 -3.32 18.11
CA ALA A 63 -4.53 -2.77 17.78
C ALA A 63 -4.40 -2.47 16.27
N TRP A 64 -4.99 -3.32 15.43
CA TRP A 64 -5.06 -3.10 13.99
C TRP A 64 -6.01 -1.94 13.65
N ILE A 65 -7.20 -1.88 14.28
CA ILE A 65 -8.16 -0.77 14.12
C ILE A 65 -7.48 0.57 14.44
N GLU A 66 -6.77 0.67 15.56
CA GLU A 66 -6.09 1.91 15.94
C GLU A 66 -4.99 2.28 14.95
N THR A 67 -4.21 1.30 14.49
CA THR A 67 -3.16 1.55 13.49
C THR A 67 -3.77 2.07 12.18
N VAL A 68 -4.86 1.47 11.72
CA VAL A 68 -5.53 1.88 10.47
C VAL A 68 -6.23 3.22 10.63
N ARG A 69 -6.94 3.43 11.73
CA ARG A 69 -7.57 4.72 12.05
C ARG A 69 -6.53 5.81 12.12
N ALA A 70 -5.40 5.61 12.80
CA ALA A 70 -4.31 6.58 12.86
C ALA A 70 -3.79 6.91 11.45
N ARG A 71 -3.62 5.90 10.57
CA ARG A 71 -3.22 6.14 9.17
C ARG A 71 -4.24 6.92 8.35
N LEU A 72 -5.53 6.71 8.58
CA LEU A 72 -6.60 7.41 7.86
C LEU A 72 -6.90 8.81 8.42
N THR A 73 -6.62 9.02 9.71
CA THR A 73 -6.87 10.29 10.42
C THR A 73 -5.64 11.19 10.40
N ALA A 74 -4.45 10.61 10.21
CA ALA A 74 -3.28 11.34 9.79
C ALA A 74 -3.60 11.89 8.40
N GLY A 75 -4.04 13.15 8.36
CA GLY A 75 -4.56 13.79 7.14
C GLY A 75 -3.51 13.93 6.04
N PRO A 76 -3.82 14.71 4.99
CA PRO A 76 -2.82 15.10 3.99
C PRO A 76 -1.58 15.67 4.69
N GLY A 77 -0.40 15.12 4.44
CA GLY A 77 0.86 15.53 5.07
C GLY A 77 1.40 14.65 6.20
N ALA A 78 0.81 13.49 6.50
CA ALA A 78 1.47 12.50 7.34
C ALA A 78 2.78 12.02 6.67
N PRO A 79 3.93 11.99 7.38
CA PRO A 79 5.20 11.61 6.77
C PRO A 79 5.13 10.18 6.24
N VAL A 80 5.61 9.99 5.02
CA VAL A 80 5.55 8.66 4.38
C VAL A 80 6.54 7.74 5.08
N SER A 81 6.03 6.64 5.64
CA SER A 81 6.88 5.68 6.34
C SER A 81 7.94 5.07 5.42
N ALA A 82 9.12 4.79 5.97
CA ALA A 82 10.19 4.07 5.27
C ALA A 82 9.76 2.70 4.73
N GLU A 83 8.86 1.99 5.42
CA GLU A 83 8.30 0.72 4.92
C GLU A 83 7.42 0.92 3.68
N ALA A 84 6.67 2.03 3.62
CA ALA A 84 5.92 2.37 2.42
C ALA A 84 6.87 2.69 1.25
N ALA A 85 7.94 3.44 1.49
CA ALA A 85 8.98 3.71 0.49
C ALA A 85 9.57 2.40 -0.08
N ARG A 86 10.05 1.50 0.78
CA ARG A 86 10.61 0.20 0.38
C ARG A 86 9.59 -0.66 -0.39
N ARG A 87 8.34 -0.68 0.05
CA ARG A 87 7.27 -1.42 -0.62
C ARG A 87 7.03 -0.88 -2.04
N THR A 88 7.02 0.44 -2.21
CA THR A 88 6.90 1.08 -3.52
C THR A 88 8.09 0.72 -4.41
N SER A 89 9.32 0.85 -3.91
CA SER A 89 10.53 0.48 -4.65
C SER A 89 10.48 -0.97 -5.14
N ARG A 90 10.10 -1.93 -4.28
CA ARG A 90 9.97 -3.36 -4.66
C ARG A 90 8.93 -3.57 -5.76
N ARG A 91 7.79 -2.88 -5.70
CA ARG A 91 6.73 -3.00 -6.72
C ARG A 91 7.16 -2.41 -8.07
N VAL A 92 7.83 -1.25 -8.07
CA VAL A 92 8.38 -0.63 -9.28
C VAL A 92 9.46 -1.50 -9.91
N LEU A 93 10.40 -2.02 -9.11
CA LEU A 93 11.43 -2.95 -9.60
C LEU A 93 10.83 -4.23 -10.19
N ARG A 94 9.77 -4.77 -9.60
CA ARG A 94 9.05 -5.93 -10.13
C ARG A 94 8.39 -5.63 -11.48
N LEU A 95 7.74 -4.47 -11.61
CA LEU A 95 7.17 -4.04 -12.89
C LEU A 95 8.27 -3.91 -13.95
N LEU A 96 9.37 -3.26 -13.60
CA LEU A 96 10.48 -3.07 -14.51
C LEU A 96 11.11 -4.40 -14.95
N ALA A 97 11.28 -5.36 -14.03
CA ALA A 97 11.77 -6.69 -14.36
C ALA A 97 10.90 -7.38 -15.42
N LEU A 98 9.58 -7.25 -15.34
CA LEU A 98 8.65 -7.79 -16.34
C LEU A 98 8.75 -7.06 -17.69
N LEU A 99 8.98 -5.74 -17.68
CA LEU A 99 9.15 -4.93 -18.90
C LEU A 99 10.49 -5.19 -19.60
N LEU A 100 11.49 -5.68 -18.87
CA LEU A 100 12.82 -6.04 -19.38
C LEU A 100 12.88 -7.46 -19.96
N GLU A 101 11.84 -8.27 -19.82
CA GLU A 101 11.77 -9.59 -20.47
C GLU A 101 11.79 -9.43 -22.01
N ASP A 102 12.46 -10.34 -22.71
CA ASP A 102 12.47 -10.37 -24.19
C ASP A 102 11.05 -10.50 -24.76
N HIS A 103 10.17 -11.19 -24.03
CA HIS A 103 8.77 -11.42 -24.37
C HIS A 103 7.87 -11.07 -23.17
N PRO A 104 7.56 -9.78 -22.95
CA PRO A 104 6.83 -9.33 -21.76
C PRO A 104 5.43 -9.94 -21.75
N ARG A 105 5.10 -10.65 -20.66
CA ARG A 105 3.78 -11.27 -20.48
C ARG A 105 2.73 -10.21 -20.15
N PRO A 106 1.81 -9.84 -21.07
CA PRO A 106 0.99 -8.64 -20.92
C PRO A 106 0.13 -8.65 -19.65
N ARG A 107 -0.42 -9.80 -19.28
CA ARG A 107 -1.23 -9.96 -18.06
C ARG A 107 -0.44 -9.70 -16.77
N LEU A 108 0.83 -10.09 -16.72
CA LEU A 108 1.67 -9.88 -15.53
C LEU A 108 2.10 -8.42 -15.44
N VAL A 109 2.48 -7.81 -16.57
CA VAL A 109 2.80 -6.38 -16.66
C VAL A 109 1.59 -5.54 -16.25
N ALA A 110 0.41 -5.84 -16.78
CA ALA A 110 -0.85 -5.18 -16.44
C ALA A 110 -1.16 -5.23 -14.94
N ARG A 111 -1.04 -6.42 -14.34
CA ARG A 111 -1.26 -6.61 -12.92
C ARG A 111 -0.23 -5.83 -12.09
N ALA A 112 1.05 -5.91 -12.43
CA ALA A 112 2.10 -5.20 -11.72
C ALA A 112 1.91 -3.67 -11.82
N LEU A 113 1.53 -3.16 -13.00
CA LEU A 113 1.21 -1.76 -13.21
C LEU A 113 0.03 -1.30 -12.34
N ALA A 114 -1.05 -2.10 -12.28
CA ALA A 114 -2.17 -1.81 -11.39
C ALA A 114 -1.74 -1.78 -9.92
N GLU A 115 -0.92 -2.73 -9.47
CA GLU A 115 -0.38 -2.78 -8.11
C GLU A 115 0.51 -1.56 -7.78
N VAL A 116 1.23 -0.99 -8.77
CA VAL A 116 2.00 0.25 -8.58
C VAL A 116 1.07 1.47 -8.55
N ARG A 117 0.05 1.53 -9.40
CA ARG A 117 -0.92 2.64 -9.42
C ARG A 117 -1.75 2.77 -8.14
N GLU A 118 -2.00 1.66 -7.45
CA GLU A 118 -2.62 1.69 -6.11
C GLU A 118 -1.82 2.55 -5.10
N LEU A 119 -0.54 2.85 -5.38
CA LEU A 119 0.33 3.66 -4.53
C LEU A 119 0.32 5.15 -4.90
N LEU A 120 -0.27 5.55 -6.05
CA LEU A 120 -0.31 6.95 -6.46
C LEU A 120 -1.00 7.87 -5.43
N PRO A 121 -2.11 7.47 -4.77
CA PRO A 121 -2.72 8.31 -3.74
C PRO A 121 -1.78 8.61 -2.56
N LEU A 122 -0.82 7.73 -2.25
CA LEU A 122 0.13 7.93 -1.17
C LEU A 122 1.00 9.18 -1.37
N VAL A 123 1.30 9.53 -2.63
CA VAL A 123 2.14 10.68 -2.98
C VAL A 123 1.35 11.89 -3.47
N ALA A 124 0.10 11.69 -3.87
CA ALA A 124 -0.77 12.79 -4.33
C ALA A 124 -1.07 13.78 -3.20
N ASP A 125 -1.33 13.26 -1.99
CA ASP A 125 -1.69 14.06 -0.82
C ASP A 125 -0.50 14.31 0.13
N GLY A 126 0.71 13.91 -0.28
CA GLY A 126 1.93 14.03 0.51
C GLY A 126 2.55 15.43 0.44
N ASP A 127 3.20 15.83 1.53
CA ASP A 127 3.92 17.11 1.63
C ASP A 127 5.17 17.11 0.73
N ASP A 128 5.31 18.10 -0.15
CA ASP A 128 6.45 18.26 -1.06
C ASP A 128 7.77 18.53 -0.34
N THR A 129 7.72 18.94 0.94
CA THR A 129 8.90 19.13 1.78
C THR A 129 9.44 17.83 2.36
N ASP A 130 8.65 16.74 2.35
CA ASP A 130 9.11 15.40 2.75
C ASP A 130 9.98 14.81 1.62
N PRO A 131 11.30 14.56 1.87
CA PRO A 131 12.19 14.01 0.86
C PRO A 131 11.71 12.65 0.33
N ILE A 132 11.05 11.83 1.16
CA ILE A 132 10.52 10.53 0.74
C ILE A 132 9.36 10.72 -0.23
N VAL A 133 8.43 11.64 0.05
CA VAL A 133 7.30 11.96 -0.84
C VAL A 133 7.81 12.46 -2.19
N ARG A 134 8.77 13.39 -2.18
CA ARG A 134 9.35 13.96 -3.39
C ARG A 134 9.99 12.90 -4.28
N GLU A 135 10.82 12.02 -3.70
CA GLU A 135 11.47 10.97 -4.47
C GLU A 135 10.48 9.88 -4.95
N LEU A 136 9.47 9.53 -4.13
CA LEU A 136 8.41 8.62 -4.58
C LEU A 136 7.61 9.21 -5.75
N ARG A 137 7.32 10.52 -5.74
CA ARG A 137 6.61 11.18 -6.83
C ARG A 137 7.42 11.13 -8.13
N ARG A 138 8.73 11.40 -8.07
CA ARG A 138 9.64 11.28 -9.23
C ARG A 138 9.68 9.84 -9.76
N LEU A 139 9.73 8.86 -8.86
CA LEU A 139 9.73 7.44 -9.23
C LEU A 139 8.41 6.97 -9.87
N LEU A 140 7.28 7.50 -9.39
CA LEU A 140 5.94 7.09 -9.82
C LEU A 140 5.39 7.89 -11.00
N ALA A 141 6.01 9.02 -11.37
CA ALA A 141 5.55 9.87 -12.48
C ALA A 141 5.33 9.10 -13.80
N PRO A 142 6.26 8.22 -14.26
CA PRO A 142 6.04 7.43 -15.49
C PRO A 142 4.77 6.55 -15.45
N VAL A 143 4.39 6.10 -14.25
CA VAL A 143 3.24 5.21 -14.06
C VAL A 143 1.92 5.98 -13.97
N ALA A 144 1.97 7.23 -13.51
CA ALA A 144 0.83 8.13 -13.47
C ALA A 144 0.41 8.53 -14.90
N ASP A 145 1.39 8.84 -15.74
CA ASP A 145 1.18 9.29 -17.13
C ASP A 145 0.96 8.14 -18.11
N ALA A 146 1.40 6.92 -17.75
CA ALA A 146 1.15 5.74 -18.56
C ALA A 146 -0.35 5.60 -18.85
N PRO A 147 -0.75 5.31 -20.10
CA PRO A 147 -2.15 5.13 -20.45
C PRO A 147 -2.76 4.07 -19.53
N SER A 148 -3.95 4.34 -18.99
CA SER A 148 -4.69 3.30 -18.28
C SER A 148 -5.03 2.23 -19.30
N PRO A 149 -4.40 1.07 -19.21
CA PRO A 149 -4.57 0.13 -20.27
C PRO A 149 -5.91 -0.53 -20.04
N ASP A 150 -6.83 -0.29 -20.97
CA ASP A 150 -8.09 -1.00 -21.06
C ASP A 150 -7.80 -2.43 -21.58
N PHE A 151 -6.94 -3.16 -20.84
CA PHE A 151 -6.36 -4.44 -21.25
C PHE A 151 -7.42 -5.53 -21.32
N ALA A 152 -8.51 -5.42 -20.56
CA ALA A 152 -9.65 -6.31 -20.67
C ALA A 152 -10.27 -6.25 -22.07
N LYS A 153 -10.35 -5.05 -22.67
CA LYS A 153 -10.77 -4.84 -24.06
C LYS A 153 -9.69 -5.22 -25.05
N ALA A 154 -8.44 -4.79 -24.84
CA ALA A 154 -7.35 -5.06 -25.77
C ALA A 154 -7.00 -6.55 -25.94
N MET A 155 -7.41 -7.41 -25.01
CA MET A 155 -7.23 -8.86 -25.10
C MET A 155 -8.47 -9.61 -25.65
N GLU A 156 -9.63 -8.95 -25.68
CA GLU A 156 -10.89 -9.47 -26.27
C GLU A 156 -11.02 -9.11 -27.75
N THR A 157 -10.49 -7.95 -28.15
CA THR A 157 -10.32 -7.59 -29.56
C THR A 157 -8.90 -7.97 -30.01
N ASP A 158 -8.71 -8.32 -31.29
CA ASP A 158 -7.40 -8.29 -32.00
C ASP A 158 -6.84 -6.85 -31.97
N ALA A 159 -6.55 -6.32 -30.78
CA ALA A 159 -5.94 -5.04 -30.63
C ALA A 159 -4.52 -5.15 -31.17
N ASP A 160 -4.16 -4.17 -32.00
CA ASP A 160 -2.86 -4.02 -32.63
C ASP A 160 -1.70 -4.29 -31.66
N ASP A 161 -1.15 -5.52 -31.70
CA ASP A 161 -0.03 -5.98 -30.86
C ASP A 161 1.14 -4.98 -30.92
N GLY A 162 1.31 -4.28 -32.04
CA GLY A 162 2.33 -3.25 -32.23
C GLY A 162 2.16 -2.05 -31.28
N LYS A 163 0.94 -1.62 -31.01
CA LYS A 163 0.66 -0.50 -30.11
C LYS A 163 0.97 -0.85 -28.65
N VAL A 164 0.58 -2.05 -28.20
CA VAL A 164 0.85 -2.51 -26.83
C VAL A 164 2.35 -2.62 -26.56
N ILE A 165 3.12 -3.12 -27.54
CA ILE A 165 4.58 -3.21 -27.46
C ILE A 165 5.22 -1.82 -27.42
N ALA A 166 4.72 -0.86 -28.21
CA ALA A 166 5.18 0.52 -28.19
C ALA A 166 4.96 1.18 -26.81
N ASP A 167 3.76 1.01 -26.23
CA ASP A 167 3.42 1.53 -24.91
C ASP A 167 4.33 0.94 -23.81
N TYR A 168 4.65 -0.35 -23.85
CA TYR A 168 5.61 -0.97 -22.92
C TYR A 168 7.03 -0.46 -23.11
N THR A 169 7.44 -0.17 -24.34
CA THR A 169 8.78 0.35 -24.62
C THR A 169 8.95 1.76 -24.06
N VAL A 170 7.94 2.62 -24.20
CA VAL A 170 7.93 3.97 -23.61
C VAL A 170 7.99 3.87 -22.09
N LEU A 171 7.06 3.13 -21.47
CA LEU A 171 7.02 2.96 -20.02
C LEU A 171 8.32 2.37 -19.46
N ARG A 172 8.92 1.39 -20.16
CA ARG A 172 10.23 0.81 -19.79
C ARG A 172 11.32 1.88 -19.79
N THR A 173 11.37 2.71 -20.82
CA THR A 173 12.41 3.74 -20.98
C THR A 173 12.29 4.78 -19.88
N GLU A 174 11.07 5.25 -19.60
CA GLU A 174 10.82 6.23 -18.54
C GLU A 174 11.12 5.68 -17.14
N LEU A 175 10.73 4.43 -16.87
CA LEU A 175 11.04 3.78 -15.59
C LEU A 175 12.55 3.56 -15.41
N LEU A 176 13.28 3.20 -16.46
CA LEU A 176 14.74 3.10 -16.42
C LEU A 176 15.38 4.46 -16.12
N ALA A 177 14.86 5.54 -16.72
CA ALA A 177 15.33 6.90 -16.46
C ALA A 177 15.05 7.36 -15.01
N ALA A 178 14.00 6.84 -14.38
CA ALA A 178 13.65 7.13 -13.00
C ALA A 178 14.42 6.28 -11.95
N LEU A 179 15.10 5.19 -12.34
CA LEU A 179 15.81 4.31 -11.40
C LEU A 179 16.87 4.99 -10.51
N PRO A 180 17.65 5.98 -10.98
CA PRO A 180 18.65 6.64 -10.15
C PRO A 180 18.08 7.33 -8.90
N VAL A 181 16.75 7.50 -8.81
CA VAL A 181 16.06 8.03 -7.63
C VAL A 181 15.99 7.01 -6.49
N LEU A 182 16.10 5.70 -6.76
CA LEU A 182 15.94 4.66 -5.75
C LEU A 182 16.97 4.73 -4.60
N PRO A 183 18.28 4.93 -4.84
CA PRO A 183 19.23 5.12 -3.74
C PRO A 183 18.90 6.33 -2.86
N GLU A 184 18.50 7.46 -3.46
CA GLU A 184 18.13 8.68 -2.73
C GLU A 184 16.91 8.43 -1.84
N LEU A 185 15.90 7.75 -2.37
CA LEU A 185 14.69 7.35 -1.65
C LEU A 185 14.99 6.42 -0.47
N LEU A 186 15.83 5.40 -0.68
CA LEU A 186 16.17 4.42 0.36
C LEU A 186 17.01 5.06 1.47
N ASN A 187 17.94 5.95 1.13
CA ASN A 187 18.73 6.70 2.10
C ASN A 187 17.85 7.65 2.95
N ALA A 188 16.89 8.32 2.31
CA ALA A 188 15.92 9.16 3.02
C ALA A 188 15.04 8.33 3.99
N ALA A 189 14.59 7.15 3.55
CA ALA A 189 13.82 6.22 4.37
C ALA A 189 14.62 5.70 5.59
N GLU A 190 15.90 5.35 5.42
CA GLU A 190 16.76 4.93 6.53
C GLU A 190 17.02 6.05 7.54
N SER A 191 17.21 7.29 7.05
CA SER A 191 17.43 8.46 7.90
C SER A 191 16.20 8.77 8.78
N ALA A 192 15.00 8.60 8.23
CA ALA A 192 13.74 8.78 8.98
C ALA A 192 13.56 7.73 10.10
N GLU A 193 13.98 6.48 9.87
CA GLU A 193 13.94 5.43 10.90
C GLU A 193 15.00 5.63 12.00
N GLY A 194 16.19 6.12 11.64
CA GLY A 194 17.28 6.41 12.58
C GLY A 194 16.94 7.54 13.56
N GLY A 195 16.31 8.61 13.09
CA GLY A 195 15.89 9.73 13.93
C GLY A 195 14.82 9.36 14.96
N SER A 196 13.90 8.46 14.60
CA SER A 196 12.84 7.98 15.50
C SER A 196 13.37 7.15 16.68
N ARG A 197 14.48 6.41 16.49
CA ARG A 197 15.09 5.60 17.56
C ARG A 197 15.90 6.41 18.58
N ALA A 198 16.42 7.58 18.20
CA ALA A 198 17.28 8.39 19.06
C ALA A 198 16.50 9.27 20.09
N GLY A 199 15.20 9.49 19.89
CA GLY A 199 14.37 10.34 20.76
C GLY A 199 13.79 9.66 22.01
N GLY A 200 13.97 8.35 22.17
CA GLY A 200 13.39 7.55 23.27
C GLY A 200 14.33 7.32 24.46
N GLY A 201 15.14 8.31 24.84
CA GLY A 201 15.98 8.24 26.04
C GLY A 201 15.14 8.48 27.30
N PRO A 202 15.20 7.62 28.33
CA PRO A 202 14.40 7.80 29.54
C PRO A 202 14.87 9.03 30.30
N THR A 203 13.97 10.01 30.46
CA THR A 203 14.08 11.05 31.48
C THR A 203 14.09 10.36 32.85
N ARG A 204 15.23 10.44 33.53
CA ARG A 204 15.37 10.13 34.95
C ARG A 204 14.88 11.29 35.80
#